data_AF-A0A7H4N0N8-F1
#
_entry.id   AF-A0A7H4N0N8-F1
#
_cell.length_a   1.000
_cell.length_b   1.000
_cell.length_c   1.000
_cell.angle_alpha   90.00
_cell.angle_beta   90.00
_cell.angle_gamma   90.00
#
_symmetry.space_group_name_H-M   'P 1'
#
loop_
_entity.id
_entity.type
_entity.pdbx_description
1 polymer ?
#
loop_
_entity_poly.entity_id
_entity_poly.type
_entity_poly.pdbx_seq_one_letter_code
_entity_poly.pdbx_strand_id
1 'polypeptide(L)'
;MPQVVVDLGSGGTGRLSKLLTGECDVLAWPAASQLSILRDDPRLRLTLRPGMNIAWLAFNTAKPPLDNPEVRHALALAINNQRLMQSIYYGTAETAASMLPRASWAYDNDARITEYNPAEARARLKALGLENLTLKLWGANQLAGLEPQPAENRRAYSGGYGANWREGDYCAGRRSLPGGQINGYES
;
A
#
# COMPACT_ATOMS: atom_id res chain seq x y z
N MET A 1 23.70 22.81 2.19
CA MET A 1 22.30 23.23 2.32
C MET A 1 22.07 23.61 3.78
N PRO A 2 21.74 24.87 4.12
CA PRO A 2 21.70 25.33 5.51
C PRO A 2 20.38 25.05 6.25
N GLN A 3 19.27 24.79 5.53
CA GLN A 3 17.96 24.51 6.14
C GLN A 3 17.13 23.58 5.24
N VAL A 4 16.39 22.65 5.85
CA VAL A 4 15.40 21.78 5.20
C VAL A 4 14.07 21.98 5.91
N VAL A 5 13.01 22.30 5.17
CA VAL A 5 11.64 22.35 5.70
C VAL A 5 10.92 21.10 5.26
N VAL A 6 10.33 20.39 6.21
CA VAL A 6 9.52 19.20 5.99
C VAL A 6 8.06 19.57 6.21
N ASP A 7 7.30 19.63 5.13
CA ASP A 7 5.87 19.90 5.15
C ASP A 7 5.11 18.58 5.36
N LEU A 8 4.36 18.51 6.48
CA LEU A 8 3.51 17.39 6.89
C LEU A 8 2.04 17.56 6.42
N GLY A 9 1.78 18.56 5.57
CA GLY A 9 0.45 18.88 5.07
C GLY A 9 -0.22 17.69 4.39
N SER A 10 -1.48 17.45 4.77
CA SER A 10 -2.23 16.22 4.49
C SER A 10 -2.52 15.95 2.99
N GLY A 11 -2.07 14.79 2.50
CA GLY A 11 -2.79 13.86 1.62
C GLY A 11 -3.15 14.25 0.16
N GLY A 12 -2.77 13.41 -0.80
CA GLY A 12 -3.38 13.37 -2.15
C GLY A 12 -2.86 14.37 -3.19
N THR A 13 -3.77 14.89 -4.04
CA THR A 13 -3.45 15.82 -5.15
C THR A 13 -2.80 17.11 -4.68
N GLY A 14 -3.07 17.57 -3.46
CA GLY A 14 -2.43 18.77 -2.90
C GLY A 14 -0.91 18.68 -2.82
N ARG A 15 -0.35 17.48 -2.57
CA ARG A 15 1.11 17.27 -2.54
C ARG A 15 1.73 17.35 -3.94
N LEU A 16 1.10 16.73 -4.93
CA LEU A 16 1.51 16.82 -6.32
C LEU A 16 1.43 18.27 -6.81
N SER A 17 0.35 18.99 -6.50
CA SER A 17 0.20 20.40 -6.85
C SER A 17 1.35 21.24 -6.28
N LYS A 18 1.72 21.05 -5.01
CA LYS A 18 2.86 21.76 -4.39
C LYS A 18 4.19 21.49 -5.10
N LEU A 19 4.41 20.26 -5.58
CA LEU A 19 5.59 19.96 -6.40
C LEU A 19 5.53 20.69 -7.75
N LEU A 20 4.37 20.65 -8.43
CA LEU A 20 4.19 21.26 -9.75
C LEU A 20 4.24 22.80 -9.73
N THR A 21 3.83 23.42 -8.62
CA THR A 21 3.91 24.87 -8.40
C THR A 21 5.28 25.34 -7.87
N GLY A 22 6.20 24.41 -7.58
CA GLY A 22 7.52 24.72 -7.04
C GLY A 22 7.52 25.09 -5.55
N GLU A 23 6.40 24.86 -4.86
CA GLU A 23 6.31 25.03 -3.41
C GLU A 23 7.12 23.98 -2.63
N CYS A 24 7.40 22.84 -3.26
CA CYS A 24 8.23 21.76 -2.76
C CYS A 24 9.25 21.34 -3.82
N ASP A 25 10.48 21.03 -3.40
CA ASP A 25 11.55 20.56 -4.29
C ASP A 25 11.54 19.03 -4.41
N VAL A 26 11.07 18.32 -3.37
CA VAL A 26 11.05 16.85 -3.31
C VAL A 26 9.71 16.35 -2.79
N LEU A 27 9.14 15.37 -3.50
CA LEU A 27 7.92 14.64 -3.14
C LEU A 27 8.26 13.17 -2.84
N ALA A 28 7.99 12.72 -1.63
CA ALA A 28 8.04 11.30 -1.27
C ALA A 28 6.70 10.61 -1.55
N TRP A 29 6.78 9.35 -2.00
CA TRP A 29 5.63 8.45 -2.22
C TRP A 29 4.44 9.08 -2.95
N PRO A 30 4.62 9.52 -4.21
CA PRO A 30 3.49 9.92 -5.03
C PRO A 30 2.50 8.76 -5.20
N ALA A 31 1.21 9.07 -5.36
CA ALA A 31 0.23 8.02 -5.64
C ALA A 31 0.56 7.35 -6.98
N ALA A 32 0.38 6.03 -7.09
CA ALA A 32 0.71 5.29 -8.31
C ALA A 32 -0.02 5.84 -9.57
N SER A 33 -1.25 6.32 -9.39
CA SER A 33 -2.05 6.96 -10.46
C SER A 33 -1.47 8.30 -10.96
N GLN A 34 -0.58 8.94 -10.19
CA GLN A 34 0.05 10.22 -10.53
C GLN A 34 1.41 10.04 -11.22
N LEU A 35 1.93 8.81 -11.31
CA LEU A 35 3.28 8.55 -11.84
C LEU A 35 3.41 8.86 -13.32
N SER A 36 2.34 8.74 -14.11
CA SER A 36 2.35 9.16 -15.52
C SER A 36 2.59 10.67 -15.64
N ILE A 37 1.83 11.47 -14.90
CA ILE A 37 1.98 12.95 -14.86
C ILE A 37 3.42 13.34 -14.48
N LEU A 38 3.99 12.66 -13.48
CA LEU A 38 5.37 12.92 -13.02
C LEU A 38 6.44 12.48 -14.03
N ARG A 39 6.16 11.45 -14.83
CA ARG A 39 7.07 10.96 -15.87
C ARG A 39 7.07 11.86 -17.10
N ASP A 40 5.91 12.43 -17.43
CA ASP A 40 5.73 13.22 -18.65
C ASP A 40 6.16 14.69 -18.47
N ASP A 41 6.38 15.18 -17.25
CA ASP A 41 6.89 16.52 -16.99
C ASP A 41 8.43 16.57 -17.12
N PRO A 42 8.99 17.28 -18.12
CA PRO A 42 10.44 17.32 -18.37
C PRO A 42 11.21 18.08 -17.28
N ARG A 43 10.53 18.82 -16.39
CA ARG A 43 11.15 19.56 -15.30
C ARG A 43 11.45 18.67 -14.10
N LEU A 44 10.89 17.47 -14.05
CA LEU A 44 10.94 16.57 -12.91
C LEU A 44 11.84 15.37 -13.21
N ARG A 45 12.49 14.85 -12.16
CA ARG A 45 13.26 13.61 -12.22
C ARG A 45 12.59 12.55 -11.35
N LEU A 46 11.84 11.65 -11.97
CA LEU A 46 11.26 10.50 -11.29
C LEU A 46 12.34 9.44 -11.01
N THR A 47 12.54 9.08 -9.74
CA THR A 47 13.44 7.98 -9.34
C THR A 47 12.62 6.81 -8.84
N LEU A 48 12.69 5.67 -9.53
CA LEU A 48 12.09 4.41 -9.11
C LEU A 48 13.20 3.46 -8.66
N ARG A 49 12.98 2.78 -7.54
CA ARG A 49 13.89 1.75 -7.01
C ARG A 49 13.06 0.54 -6.57
N PRO A 50 13.56 -0.68 -6.77
CA PRO A 50 12.93 -1.86 -6.18
C PRO A 50 12.78 -1.67 -4.67
N GLY A 51 11.54 -1.81 -4.19
CA GLY A 51 11.24 -1.70 -2.76
C GLY A 51 11.72 -2.93 -2.00
N MET A 52 12.17 -2.73 -0.77
CA MET A 52 12.39 -3.82 0.20
C MET A 52 11.16 -3.97 1.08
N ASN A 53 9.99 -4.06 0.45
CA ASN A 53 8.69 -4.20 1.08
C ASN A 53 7.87 -5.29 0.40
N ILE A 54 6.83 -5.73 1.07
CA ILE A 54 5.89 -6.71 0.57
C ILE A 54 4.50 -6.40 1.11
N ALA A 55 3.50 -6.57 0.25
CA ALA A 55 2.09 -6.47 0.55
C ALA A 55 1.48 -7.88 0.59
N TRP A 56 0.73 -8.21 1.63
CA TRP A 56 0.03 -9.49 1.72
C TRP A 56 -1.28 -9.39 2.50
N LEU A 57 -2.17 -10.35 2.26
CA LEU A 57 -3.37 -10.53 3.06
C LEU A 57 -3.07 -11.54 4.18
N ALA A 58 -3.12 -11.06 5.42
CA ALA A 58 -2.94 -11.91 6.58
C ALA A 58 -4.27 -12.60 6.95
N PHE A 59 -4.22 -13.93 7.09
CA PHE A 59 -5.35 -14.70 7.63
C PHE A 59 -5.21 -14.81 9.14
N ASN A 60 -6.31 -14.62 9.88
CA ASN A 60 -6.34 -14.89 11.31
C ASN A 60 -6.47 -16.41 11.53
N THR A 61 -5.34 -17.08 11.70
CA THR A 61 -5.24 -18.54 11.88
C THR A 61 -5.75 -19.04 13.22
N ALA A 62 -6.10 -18.15 14.15
CA ALA A 62 -6.69 -18.52 15.44
C ALA A 62 -8.23 -18.58 15.41
N LYS A 63 -8.87 -18.24 14.28
CA LYS A 63 -10.33 -18.18 14.16
C LYS A 63 -10.83 -19.12 13.06
N PRO A 64 -11.81 -20.00 13.36
CA PRO A 64 -12.51 -20.74 12.34
C PRO A 64 -13.20 -19.81 11.32
N PRO A 65 -13.23 -20.16 10.02
CA PRO A 65 -12.65 -21.35 9.38
C PRO A 65 -11.22 -21.12 8.84
N LEU A 66 -10.58 -20.01 9.18
CA LEU A 66 -9.25 -19.63 8.67
C LEU A 66 -8.10 -20.32 9.41
N ASP A 67 -8.39 -21.03 10.48
CA ASP A 67 -7.51 -21.97 11.18
C ASP A 67 -7.13 -23.17 10.29
N ASN A 68 -8.06 -23.63 9.45
CA ASN A 68 -7.80 -24.71 8.49
C ASN A 68 -6.92 -24.23 7.31
N PRO A 69 -5.75 -24.85 7.05
CA PRO A 69 -4.89 -24.50 5.91
C PRO A 69 -5.56 -24.69 4.56
N GLU A 70 -6.41 -25.70 4.38
CA GLU A 70 -7.09 -25.97 3.10
C GLU A 70 -8.03 -24.83 2.70
N VAL A 71 -8.68 -24.21 3.70
CA VAL A 71 -9.52 -23.02 3.49
C VAL A 71 -8.66 -21.86 3.00
N ARG A 72 -7.48 -21.63 3.61
CA ARG A 72 -6.56 -20.56 3.20
C ARG A 72 -6.00 -20.78 1.78
N HIS A 73 -5.66 -22.02 1.43
CA HIS A 73 -5.22 -22.37 0.08
C HIS A 73 -6.32 -22.15 -0.96
N ALA A 74 -7.57 -22.54 -0.64
CA ALA A 74 -8.70 -22.27 -1.52
C ALA A 74 -8.95 -20.77 -1.70
N LEU A 75 -8.85 -19.98 -0.63
CA LEU A 75 -8.96 -18.52 -0.70
C LEU A 75 -7.83 -17.88 -1.52
N ALA A 76 -6.61 -18.39 -1.43
CA ALA A 76 -5.47 -17.90 -2.22
C ALA A 76 -5.71 -18.04 -3.74
N LEU A 77 -6.30 -19.16 -4.18
CA LEU A 77 -6.68 -19.39 -5.58
C LEU A 77 -7.78 -18.43 -6.07
N ALA A 78 -8.60 -17.90 -5.17
CA ALA A 78 -9.66 -16.96 -5.52
C ALA A 78 -9.16 -15.50 -5.68
N ILE A 79 -7.90 -15.21 -5.36
CA ILE A 79 -7.35 -13.86 -5.43
C ILE A 79 -6.69 -13.66 -6.81
N ASN A 80 -7.18 -12.67 -7.56
CA ASN A 80 -6.60 -12.31 -8.85
C ASN A 80 -5.48 -11.29 -8.68
N ASN A 81 -4.26 -11.77 -8.46
CA ASN A 81 -3.07 -10.92 -8.30
C ASN A 81 -2.82 -10.03 -9.53
N GLN A 82 -3.01 -10.53 -10.75
CA GLN A 82 -2.79 -9.75 -11.97
C GLN A 82 -3.72 -8.53 -12.06
N ARG A 83 -5.00 -8.72 -11.74
CA ARG A 83 -5.98 -7.62 -11.71
C ARG A 83 -5.61 -6.60 -10.63
N LEU A 84 -5.19 -7.05 -9.45
CA LEU A 84 -4.75 -6.16 -8.37
C LEU A 84 -3.52 -5.34 -8.78
N MET A 85 -2.53 -5.93 -9.45
CA MET A 85 -1.35 -5.21 -9.94
C MET A 85 -1.72 -4.09 -10.91
N GLN A 86 -2.72 -4.30 -11.76
CA GLN A 86 -3.19 -3.28 -12.71
C GLN A 86 -4.02 -2.19 -12.03
N SER A 87 -4.96 -2.56 -11.15
CA SER A 87 -5.93 -1.62 -10.59
C SER A 87 -5.38 -0.79 -9.44
N ILE A 88 -4.48 -1.36 -8.63
CA ILE A 88 -3.96 -0.71 -7.41
C ILE A 88 -2.58 -0.13 -7.69
N TYR A 89 -1.69 -0.93 -8.29
CA TYR A 89 -0.28 -0.58 -8.40
C TYR A 89 0.09 0.06 -9.74
N TYR A 90 -0.83 0.15 -10.71
CA TYR A 90 -0.58 0.77 -12.02
C TYR A 90 0.72 0.26 -12.70
N GLY A 91 1.04 -1.03 -12.51
CA GLY A 91 2.24 -1.66 -13.08
C GLY A 91 3.57 -1.29 -12.40
N THR A 92 3.53 -0.70 -11.20
CA THR A 92 4.74 -0.32 -10.44
C THR A 92 5.17 -1.32 -9.37
N ALA A 93 4.42 -2.41 -9.23
CA ALA A 93 4.73 -3.51 -8.34
C ALA A 93 4.83 -4.83 -9.11
N GLU A 94 5.50 -5.79 -8.48
CA GLU A 94 5.58 -7.18 -8.94
C GLU A 94 4.76 -8.08 -8.04
N THR A 95 4.20 -9.15 -8.60
CA THR A 95 3.52 -10.17 -7.80
C THR A 95 4.52 -10.92 -6.92
N ALA A 96 4.24 -10.93 -5.61
CA ALA A 96 5.06 -11.64 -4.64
C ALA A 96 4.87 -13.15 -4.74
N ALA A 97 5.97 -13.89 -4.86
CA ALA A 97 6.01 -15.35 -4.79
C ALA A 97 6.49 -15.87 -3.43
N SER A 98 7.14 -15.01 -2.63
CA SER A 98 7.73 -15.31 -1.33
C SER A 98 7.53 -14.14 -0.39
N MET A 99 7.70 -14.37 0.92
CA MET A 99 7.72 -13.31 1.93
C MET A 99 8.88 -12.34 1.77
N LEU A 100 9.98 -12.79 1.15
CA LEU A 100 11.11 -11.94 0.85
C LEU A 100 10.99 -11.38 -0.58
N PRO A 101 11.32 -10.10 -0.80
CA PRO A 101 11.39 -9.55 -2.16
C PRO A 101 12.59 -10.14 -2.91
N ARG A 102 12.52 -10.16 -4.25
CA ARG A 102 13.60 -10.64 -5.13
C ARG A 102 14.96 -9.96 -4.91
N ALA A 103 14.95 -8.73 -4.42
CA ALA A 103 16.16 -8.00 -4.08
C ALA A 103 16.89 -8.54 -2.84
N SER A 104 16.24 -9.39 -2.04
CA SER A 104 16.85 -10.01 -0.87
C SER A 104 17.86 -11.09 -1.27
N TRP A 105 19.01 -11.11 -0.59
CA TRP A 105 20.02 -12.16 -0.76
C TRP A 105 19.50 -13.55 -0.38
N ALA A 106 18.47 -13.62 0.46
CA ALA A 106 17.83 -14.85 0.93
C ALA A 106 16.55 -15.19 0.16
N TYR A 107 16.31 -14.56 -0.99
CA TYR A 107 15.16 -14.87 -1.83
C TYR A 107 15.23 -16.31 -2.35
N ASP A 108 14.15 -17.05 -2.15
CA ASP A 108 13.97 -18.37 -2.74
C ASP A 108 13.59 -18.23 -4.22
N ASN A 109 14.48 -18.63 -5.11
CA ASN A 109 14.28 -18.56 -6.56
C ASN A 109 13.31 -19.63 -7.09
N ASP A 110 13.03 -20.68 -6.31
CA ASP A 110 12.09 -21.73 -6.67
C ASP A 110 10.65 -21.39 -6.24
N ALA A 111 10.45 -20.27 -5.55
CA ALA A 111 9.15 -19.81 -5.08
C ALA A 111 8.17 -19.58 -6.24
N ARG A 112 6.96 -20.13 -6.11
CA ARG A 112 5.92 -20.08 -7.13
C ARG A 112 4.78 -19.16 -6.72
N ILE A 113 4.28 -18.41 -7.69
CA ILE A 113 3.09 -17.58 -7.51
C ILE A 113 1.87 -18.50 -7.57
N THR A 114 0.96 -18.34 -6.60
CA THR A 114 -0.35 -19.01 -6.65
C THR A 114 -1.15 -18.50 -7.85
N GLU A 115 -1.57 -19.41 -8.72
CA GLU A 115 -2.38 -19.08 -9.89
C GLU A 115 -3.82 -18.72 -9.51
N TYR A 116 -4.41 -17.80 -10.28
CA TYR A 116 -5.80 -17.43 -10.09
C TYR A 116 -6.72 -18.48 -10.70
N ASN A 117 -7.35 -19.29 -9.85
CA ASN A 117 -8.34 -20.30 -10.23
C ASN A 117 -9.57 -20.25 -9.32
N PRO A 118 -10.53 -19.34 -9.60
CA PRO A 118 -11.72 -19.19 -8.76
C PRO A 118 -12.68 -20.38 -8.87
N ALA A 119 -12.63 -21.15 -9.96
CA ALA A 119 -13.46 -22.35 -10.12
C ALA A 119 -13.00 -23.46 -9.17
N GLU A 120 -11.69 -23.71 -9.13
CA GLU A 120 -11.08 -24.65 -8.21
C GLU A 120 -11.22 -24.20 -6.74
N ALA A 121 -11.06 -22.91 -6.46
CA ALA A 121 -11.31 -22.36 -5.14
C ALA A 121 -12.71 -22.70 -4.61
N ARG A 122 -13.75 -22.49 -5.44
CA ARG A 122 -15.14 -22.84 -5.08
C ARG A 122 -15.32 -24.34 -4.88
N ALA A 123 -14.72 -25.17 -5.73
CA ALA A 123 -14.79 -26.63 -5.59
C ALA A 123 -14.17 -27.10 -4.27
N ARG A 124 -12.99 -26.58 -3.92
CA ARG A 124 -12.30 -26.89 -2.65
C ARG A 124 -13.10 -26.42 -1.43
N LEU A 125 -13.64 -25.21 -1.45
CA LEU A 125 -14.48 -24.70 -0.36
C LEU A 125 -15.78 -25.51 -0.20
N LYS A 126 -16.42 -25.91 -1.30
CA LYS A 126 -17.61 -26.77 -1.27
C LYS A 126 -17.31 -28.15 -0.69
N ALA A 127 -16.17 -28.75 -1.04
CA ALA A 127 -15.73 -30.04 -0.46
C ALA A 127 -15.51 -29.96 1.05
N LEU A 128 -15.19 -28.77 1.58
CA LEU A 128 -15.06 -28.48 3.01
C LEU A 128 -16.39 -28.10 3.67
N GLY A 129 -17.52 -28.15 2.96
CA GLY A 129 -18.84 -27.76 3.46
C GLY A 129 -19.04 -26.24 3.61
N LEU A 130 -18.19 -25.42 2.99
CA LEU A 130 -18.19 -23.96 3.09
C LEU A 130 -18.76 -23.33 1.80
N GLU A 131 -20.09 -23.39 1.63
CA GLU A 131 -20.74 -22.85 0.43
C GLU A 131 -21.05 -21.35 0.53
N ASN A 132 -21.32 -20.84 1.73
CA ASN A 132 -21.70 -19.43 1.98
C ASN A 132 -20.76 -18.77 3.00
N LEU A 133 -19.48 -18.72 2.67
CA LEU A 133 -18.46 -18.15 3.54
C LEU A 133 -18.46 -16.61 3.48
N THR A 134 -18.73 -15.98 4.62
CA THR A 134 -18.59 -14.52 4.80
C THR A 134 -17.37 -14.21 5.66
N LEU A 135 -16.42 -13.46 5.12
CA LEU A 135 -15.23 -13.01 5.83
C LEU A 135 -15.22 -11.49 5.94
N LYS A 136 -14.62 -10.98 7.03
CA LYS A 136 -14.36 -9.54 7.19
C LYS A 136 -12.91 -9.26 6.79
N LEU A 137 -12.74 -8.50 5.71
CA LEU A 137 -11.45 -7.96 5.33
C LEU A 137 -11.21 -6.64 6.04
N TRP A 138 -10.14 -6.56 6.82
CA TRP A 138 -9.72 -5.32 7.47
C TRP A 138 -8.85 -4.54 6.50
N GLY A 139 -9.24 -3.31 6.18
CA GLY A 139 -8.40 -2.35 5.46
C GLY A 139 -8.06 -1.19 6.37
N ALA A 140 -6.79 -0.78 6.43
CA ALA A 140 -6.44 0.47 7.08
C ALA A 140 -7.06 1.63 6.28
N ASN A 141 -7.63 2.64 6.95
CA ASN A 141 -8.19 3.85 6.33
C ASN A 141 -7.11 4.83 5.83
N GLN A 142 -5.90 4.68 6.34
CA GLN A 142 -4.63 5.14 5.77
C GLN A 142 -3.69 3.95 5.84
N LEU A 143 -3.45 3.28 4.72
CA LEU A 143 -2.22 2.49 4.61
C LEU A 143 -1.11 3.53 4.55
N ALA A 144 -0.54 3.79 5.72
CA ALA A 144 0.58 4.68 5.89
C ALA A 144 1.67 4.28 4.86
N GLY A 145 1.94 5.19 3.92
CA GLY A 145 3.06 5.15 2.95
C GLY A 145 3.16 3.99 1.94
N LEU A 146 2.43 2.88 2.08
CA LEU A 146 2.80 1.63 1.40
C LEU A 146 1.93 1.26 0.19
N GLU A 147 0.67 1.71 0.10
CA GLU A 147 -0.22 1.32 -1.01
C GLU A 147 -1.25 2.41 -1.40
N PRO A 148 -1.47 2.66 -2.70
CA PRO A 148 -2.60 3.48 -3.16
C PRO A 148 -3.92 2.73 -2.95
N GLN A 149 -4.86 3.28 -2.19
CA GLN A 149 -6.18 2.64 -2.01
C GLN A 149 -7.18 3.06 -3.11
N PRO A 150 -8.04 2.13 -3.60
CA PRO A 150 -9.22 2.49 -4.38
C PRO A 150 -10.16 3.39 -3.56
N ALA A 151 -10.70 4.43 -4.20
CA ALA A 151 -11.50 5.47 -3.54
C ALA A 151 -12.79 4.97 -2.86
N GLU A 152 -13.26 3.77 -3.20
CA GLU A 152 -14.52 3.17 -2.75
C GLU A 152 -14.52 2.72 -1.28
N ASN A 153 -13.34 2.47 -0.68
CA ASN A 153 -13.23 1.93 0.68
C ASN A 153 -13.29 3.00 1.81
N ARG A 154 -13.50 4.27 1.47
CA ARG A 154 -13.37 5.40 2.42
C ARG A 154 -14.48 5.52 3.48
N ARG A 155 -15.59 4.76 3.39
CA ARG A 155 -16.80 5.00 4.21
C ARG A 155 -17.04 4.03 5.38
N ALA A 156 -16.23 2.99 5.59
CA ALA A 156 -16.69 1.86 6.41
C ALA A 156 -16.03 1.67 7.81
N TYR A 157 -15.10 2.51 8.27
CA TYR A 157 -14.27 2.15 9.43
C TYR A 157 -14.09 3.28 10.46
N SER A 158 -15.04 3.38 11.39
CA SER A 158 -14.85 4.02 12.71
C SER A 158 -15.05 2.95 13.80
N GLY A 159 -13.96 2.33 14.27
CA GLY A 159 -14.04 1.30 15.30
C GLY A 159 -12.69 0.74 15.72
N GLY A 160 -12.08 1.42 16.70
CA GLY A 160 -11.05 0.98 17.65
C GLY A 160 -10.14 -0.20 17.31
N TYR A 161 -8.85 0.07 17.13
CA TYR A 161 -7.78 -0.23 18.10
C TYR A 161 -6.63 0.76 17.85
N GLY A 162 -6.19 1.43 18.91
CA GLY A 162 -5.19 2.49 18.86
C GLY A 162 -3.80 1.95 18.58
N ALA A 163 -3.25 2.37 17.45
CA ALA A 163 -1.81 2.51 17.25
C ALA A 163 -1.63 3.86 16.55
N ASN A 164 -1.35 4.91 17.33
CA ASN A 164 -0.99 6.23 16.83
C ASN A 164 0.41 6.17 16.20
N TRP A 165 0.51 5.63 15.00
CA TRP A 165 1.65 5.85 14.13
C TRP A 165 1.29 7.02 13.21
N ARG A 166 1.74 8.23 13.55
CA ARG A 166 1.76 9.32 12.57
C ARG A 166 2.96 9.09 11.66
N GLU A 167 2.74 8.42 10.53
CA GLU A 167 3.75 8.35 9.48
C GLU A 167 3.67 9.63 8.63
N GLY A 168 4.82 10.29 8.45
CA GLY A 168 4.89 11.54 7.73
C GLY A 168 4.99 11.31 6.22
N ASP A 169 3.96 11.75 5.52
CA ASP A 169 3.99 11.97 4.08
C ASP A 169 4.77 13.27 3.81
N TYR A 170 6.05 13.18 3.44
CA TYR A 170 6.93 14.35 3.43
C TYR A 170 7.00 15.02 2.05
N CYS A 171 6.69 16.31 2.02
CA CYS A 171 7.19 17.21 0.98
C CYS A 171 8.31 18.07 1.57
N ALA A 172 9.49 18.08 0.95
CA ALA A 172 10.62 18.89 1.42
C ALA A 172 10.89 20.07 0.48
N GLY A 173 11.11 21.25 1.04
CA GLY A 173 11.36 22.48 0.28
C GLY A 173 12.35 23.43 0.94
N ARG A 174 13.02 24.25 0.13
CA ARG A 174 13.87 25.37 0.57
C ARG A 174 13.02 26.61 0.87
N ARG A 175 12.40 26.70 2.05
CA ARG A 175 11.70 27.93 2.46
C ARG A 175 12.29 28.46 3.77
N SER A 176 12.81 29.69 3.76
CA SER A 176 13.14 30.43 4.98
C SER A 176 11.82 30.89 5.62
N LEU A 177 11.45 30.32 6.77
CA LEU A 177 10.27 30.77 7.51
C LEU A 177 10.58 32.11 8.22
N PRO A 178 9.77 33.17 8.08
CA PRO A 178 9.80 34.30 9.01
C PRO A 178 9.27 33.82 10.37
N GLY A 179 9.92 34.28 11.44
CA GLY A 179 9.75 33.76 12.81
C GLY A 179 8.30 33.61 13.28
N GLY A 180 8.01 32.41 13.80
CA GLY A 180 6.79 32.09 14.52
C GLY A 180 6.99 30.79 15.31
N GLN A 181 6.95 30.90 16.64
CA GLN A 181 7.08 29.76 17.56
C GLN A 181 5.97 28.72 17.30
N ILE A 182 6.36 27.44 17.22
CA ILE A 182 5.42 26.32 17.21
C ILE A 182 5.45 25.70 18.61
N ASN A 183 4.40 25.95 19.39
CA ASN A 183 4.16 25.27 20.67
C ASN A 183 3.71 23.83 20.38
N GLY A 184 4.48 22.87 20.89
CA GLY A 184 4.12 21.45 20.86
C GLY A 184 3.06 21.14 21.92
N TYR A 185 2.09 20.29 21.57
CA TYR A 185 1.21 19.62 22.53
C TYR A 185 1.46 18.12 22.47
N GLU A 186 1.87 17.56 23.60
CA GLU A 186 1.88 16.14 23.92
C GLU A 186 0.44 15.65 24.19
N SER A 187 0.03 14.60 23.48
CA SER A 187 -0.65 13.36 23.96
C SER A 187 -1.34 12.63 22.80
#